data_AF-A0A8X8Y6V7-F1
#
_entry.id   AF-A0A8X8Y6V7-F1
#
_cell.length_a   1.000
_cell.length_b   1.000
_cell.length_c   1.000
_cell.angle_alpha   90.00
_cell.angle_beta   90.00
_cell.angle_gamma   90.00
#
_symmetry.space_group_name_H-M   'P 1'
#
loop_
_entity.id
_entity.type
_entity.pdbx_description
1 polymer ?
#
loop_
_entity_poly.entity_id
_entity_poly.type
_entity_poly.pdbx_seq_one_letter_code
_entity_poly.pdbx_strand_id
1 'polypeptide(L)'
;MFLALCLLFGHGIGIHLLRSDDPETMPKKTVINPKDNHISFQCENMAMVEKKLMEMGIDLVRQRVEEGGVYVEQLFFHDPDGFMIEICNCDNIPVIPLAGEVVRSCSRVNLELSPQQPQPQQIHLPVVQP
;
A
#
# COMPACT_ATOMS: atom_id res chain seq x y z
N MET A 1 -15.32 4.61 -21.86
CA MET A 1 -14.56 4.13 -20.68
C MET A 1 -13.37 3.25 -21.08
N PHE A 2 -12.17 3.82 -21.05
CA PHE A 2 -10.91 3.08 -21.19
C PHE A 2 -10.35 2.84 -19.78
N LEU A 3 -10.06 1.58 -19.43
CA LEU A 3 -9.47 1.19 -18.16
C LEU A 3 -8.02 0.79 -18.38
N ALA A 4 -7.09 1.51 -17.77
CA ALA A 4 -5.73 1.06 -17.61
C ALA A 4 -5.58 0.44 -16.21
N LEU A 5 -5.16 -0.83 -16.14
CA LEU A 5 -4.80 -1.48 -14.89
C LEU A 5 -3.31 -1.33 -14.67
N CYS A 6 -2.91 -0.67 -13.59
CA CYS A 6 -1.55 -0.65 -13.08
C CYS A 6 -1.44 -1.70 -11.97
N LEU A 7 -0.72 -2.79 -12.24
CA LEU A 7 -0.46 -3.81 -11.24
C LEU A 7 0.87 -3.51 -10.53
N LEU A 8 0.84 -3.35 -9.21
CA LEU A 8 2.04 -3.28 -8.39
C LEU A 8 2.55 -4.69 -8.16
N PHE A 9 3.38 -5.17 -9.09
CA PHE A 9 3.89 -6.54 -9.10
C PHE A 9 4.63 -6.86 -7.80
N GLY A 10 4.27 -7.97 -7.15
CA GLY A 10 4.84 -8.39 -5.87
C GLY A 10 4.21 -7.75 -4.63
N HIS A 11 3.22 -6.86 -4.77
CA HIS A 11 2.56 -6.20 -3.65
C HIS A 11 1.08 -6.55 -3.48
N GLY A 12 0.50 -7.32 -4.41
CA GLY A 12 -0.90 -7.75 -4.32
C GLY A 12 -1.92 -6.61 -4.48
N ILE A 13 -1.48 -5.43 -4.92
CA ILE A 13 -2.30 -4.24 -5.11
C ILE A 13 -2.38 -3.92 -6.60
N GLY A 14 -3.58 -3.61 -7.08
CA GLY A 14 -3.84 -3.09 -8.42
C GLY A 14 -4.53 -1.74 -8.34
N ILE A 15 -4.06 -0.77 -9.13
CA ILE A 15 -4.66 0.56 -9.26
C ILE A 15 -5.33 0.63 -10.64
N HIS A 16 -6.62 0.95 -10.66
CA HIS A 16 -7.38 1.19 -11.88
C HIS A 16 -7.36 2.68 -12.22
N LEU A 17 -6.83 3.02 -13.40
CA LEU A 17 -6.90 4.35 -13.98
C LEU A 17 -8.01 4.36 -15.03
N LEU A 18 -9.09 5.08 -14.74
CA LEU A 18 -10.24 5.22 -15.61
C LEU A 18 -10.15 6.55 -16.35
N ARG A 19 -10.13 6.49 -17.68
CA ARG A 19 -10.15 7.70 -18.50
C ARG A 19 -11.54 8.33 -18.48
N SER A 20 -11.62 9.61 -18.13
CA SER A 20 -12.84 10.43 -18.30
C SER A 20 -13.17 10.60 -19.78
N ASP A 21 -14.47 10.56 -20.12
CA ASP A 21 -14.94 10.87 -21.48
C ASP A 21 -14.82 12.38 -21.79
N ASP A 22 -14.71 13.23 -20.76
CA ASP A 22 -14.43 14.66 -20.85
C ASP A 22 -13.30 15.05 -19.87
N PRO A 23 -12.03 15.02 -20.31
CA PRO A 23 -10.88 15.27 -19.44
C PRO A 23 -10.67 16.77 -19.11
N GLU A 24 -11.17 17.67 -19.94
CA GLU A 24 -10.95 19.11 -19.74
C GLU A 24 -11.83 19.69 -18.64
N THR A 25 -12.95 19.04 -18.33
CA THR A 25 -13.86 19.43 -17.24
C THR A 25 -13.52 18.80 -15.90
N MET A 26 -12.52 17.92 -15.86
CA MET A 26 -12.08 17.30 -14.61
C MET A 26 -11.51 18.36 -13.65
N PRO A 27 -11.84 18.29 -12.35
CA PRO A 27 -11.29 19.22 -11.36
C PRO A 27 -9.77 19.05 -11.28
N LYS A 28 -9.01 20.06 -11.71
CA LYS A 28 -7.55 20.10 -11.57
C LYS A 28 -7.19 20.88 -10.32
N LYS A 29 -6.65 20.20 -9.31
CA LYS A 29 -6.07 20.87 -8.15
C LYS A 29 -4.69 21.37 -8.51
N THR A 30 -4.41 22.64 -8.22
CA THR A 30 -3.12 23.27 -8.51
C THR A 30 -2.30 23.56 -7.26
N VAL A 31 -2.93 23.52 -6.08
CA VAL A 31 -2.27 23.75 -4.80
C VAL A 31 -2.10 22.41 -4.09
N ILE A 32 -0.85 22.11 -3.70
CA ILE A 32 -0.53 20.93 -2.90
C ILE A 32 -1.01 21.19 -1.46
N ASN A 33 -1.99 20.40 -1.00
CA ASN A 33 -2.50 20.46 0.36
C ASN A 33 -2.30 19.11 1.06
N PRO A 34 -1.35 18.98 2.00
CA PRO A 34 -1.12 17.74 2.75
C PRO A 34 -2.35 17.17 3.49
N LYS A 35 -3.39 17.98 3.71
CA LYS A 35 -4.64 17.56 4.37
C LYS A 35 -5.75 17.09 3.42
N ASP A 36 -5.54 17.18 2.11
CA ASP A 36 -6.51 16.68 1.13
C ASP A 36 -6.48 15.15 1.03
N ASN A 37 -7.53 14.54 0.49
CA ASN A 37 -7.55 13.10 0.21
C ASN A 37 -6.41 12.72 -0.74
N HIS A 38 -5.65 11.69 -0.39
CA HIS A 38 -4.47 11.23 -1.13
C HIS A 38 -4.29 9.71 -1.03
N ILE A 39 -3.47 9.16 -1.92
CA ILE A 39 -2.96 7.79 -1.83
C ILE A 39 -1.52 7.86 -1.32
N SER A 40 -1.20 7.09 -0.28
CA SER A 40 0.12 7.07 0.35
C SER A 40 0.92 5.83 -0.05
N PHE A 41 2.20 6.03 -0.37
CA PHE A 41 3.16 4.96 -0.60
C PHE A 41 4.31 5.05 0.39
N GLN A 42 4.73 3.88 0.87
CA GLN A 42 5.87 3.79 1.79
C GLN A 42 7.19 3.77 1.02
N CYS A 43 8.21 4.44 1.55
CA CYS A 43 9.56 4.43 1.00
C CYS A 43 10.63 4.41 2.10
N GLU A 44 11.66 3.59 1.89
CA GLU A 44 12.84 3.50 2.78
C GLU A 44 13.75 4.73 2.66
N ASN A 45 13.81 5.37 1.49
CA ASN A 45 14.75 6.46 1.20
C ASN A 45 14.05 7.68 0.60
N MET A 46 13.55 8.54 1.50
CA MET A 46 12.87 9.79 1.16
C MET A 46 13.74 10.73 0.31
N ALA A 47 15.04 10.80 0.58
CA ALA A 47 15.95 11.69 -0.14
C ALA A 47 16.11 11.29 -1.62
N MET A 48 16.12 9.99 -1.92
CA MET A 48 16.18 9.50 -3.30
C MET A 48 14.92 9.87 -4.07
N VAL A 49 13.75 9.71 -3.45
CA VAL A 49 12.46 10.04 -4.07
C VAL A 49 12.35 11.54 -4.31
N GLU A 50 12.64 12.36 -3.29
CA GLU A 50 12.61 13.83 -3.40
C GLU A 50 13.51 14.32 -4.54
N LYS A 51 14.76 13.83 -4.59
CA LYS A 51 15.69 14.16 -5.67
C LYS A 51 15.12 13.81 -7.04
N LYS A 52 14.51 12.63 -7.18
CA LYS A 52 13.97 12.17 -8.45
C LYS A 52 12.77 13.01 -8.91
N LEU A 53 11.89 13.38 -7.98
CA LEU A 53 10.76 14.27 -8.26
C LEU A 53 11.23 15.65 -8.73
N MET A 54 12.23 16.23 -8.05
CA MET A 54 12.83 17.51 -8.45
C MET A 54 13.49 17.44 -9.83
N GLU A 55 14.23 16.36 -10.14
CA GLU A 55 14.82 16.14 -11.47
C GLU A 55 13.76 16.05 -12.58
N MET A 56 12.57 15.55 -12.25
CA MET A 56 11.43 15.48 -13.17
C MET A 56 10.66 16.82 -13.26
N GLY A 57 11.05 17.84 -12.50
CA GLY A 57 10.36 19.13 -12.47
C GLY A 57 9.00 19.07 -11.78
N ILE A 58 8.79 18.12 -10.87
CA ILE A 58 7.55 17.97 -10.12
C ILE A 58 7.63 18.81 -8.84
N ASP A 59 6.68 19.73 -8.68
CA ASP A 59 6.52 20.50 -7.46
C ASP A 59 6.10 19.58 -6.30
N LEU A 60 6.70 19.78 -5.13
CA LEU A 60 6.43 18.98 -3.95
C LEU A 60 6.45 19.81 -2.67
N VAL A 61 5.77 19.30 -1.64
CA VAL A 61 5.81 19.81 -0.27
C VAL A 61 6.36 18.73 0.64
N ARG A 62 7.41 19.06 1.38
CA ARG A 62 7.95 18.22 2.45
C ARG A 62 7.33 18.60 3.78
N GLN A 63 6.91 17.60 4.54
CA GLN A 63 6.37 17.75 5.89
C GLN A 63 6.99 16.73 6.83
N ARG A 64 7.11 17.09 8.11
CA ARG A 64 7.45 16.17 9.18
C ARG A 64 6.35 16.23 10.23
N VAL A 65 5.85 15.07 10.64
CA VAL A 65 4.83 14.94 11.69
C VAL A 65 5.35 14.06 12.81
N GLU A 66 4.75 14.22 14.00
CA GLU A 66 5.01 13.38 15.16
C GLU A 66 3.74 12.60 15.49
N GLU A 67 3.83 11.27 15.46
CA GLU A 67 2.74 10.35 15.78
C GLU A 67 3.23 9.33 16.81
N GLY A 68 2.65 9.35 18.02
CA GLY A 68 3.05 8.42 19.08
C GLY A 68 4.52 8.55 19.52
N GLY A 69 5.12 9.74 19.39
CA GLY A 69 6.54 9.98 19.68
C GLY A 69 7.50 9.55 18.57
N VAL A 70 6.97 9.04 17.44
CA VAL A 70 7.73 8.70 16.24
C VAL A 70 7.62 9.85 15.25
N TYR A 71 8.75 10.21 14.66
CA TYR A 71 8.77 11.21 13.58
C TYR A 71 8.63 10.54 12.23
N VAL A 72 7.70 11.07 11.43
CA VAL A 72 7.41 10.59 10.08
C VAL A 72 7.69 11.72 9.12
N GLU A 73 8.47 11.42 8.09
CA GLU A 73 8.71 12.31 6.97
C GLU A 73 7.71 11.99 5.86
N GLN A 74 7.17 13.04 5.26
CA GLN A 74 6.16 12.95 4.22
C GLN A 74 6.53 13.88 3.07
N LEU A 75 6.34 13.41 1.84
CA LEU A 75 6.43 14.22 0.62
C LEU A 75 5.08 14.16 -0.08
N PHE A 76 4.54 15.32 -0.41
CA PHE A 76 3.28 15.47 -1.10
C PHE A 76 3.49 16.10 -2.47
N PHE A 77 2.88 15.56 -3.50
CA PHE A 77 2.90 16.10 -4.85
C PHE A 77 1.64 15.69 -5.61
N HIS A 78 1.41 16.32 -6.77
CA HIS A 78 0.31 15.95 -7.67
C HIS A 78 0.80 15.02 -8.77
N ASP A 79 -0.04 14.05 -9.14
CA ASP A 79 0.10 13.36 -10.42
C ASP A 79 -0.30 14.30 -11.59
N PRO A 80 -0.14 13.89 -12.86
CA PRO A 80 -0.47 14.72 -14.01
C PRO A 80 -1.95 15.18 -14.07
N ASP A 81 -2.87 14.46 -13.43
CA ASP A 81 -4.30 14.76 -13.40
C ASP A 81 -4.70 15.61 -12.17
N GLY A 82 -3.76 15.89 -11.25
CA GLY A 82 -3.98 16.70 -10.05
C GLY A 82 -4.42 15.90 -8.82
N PHE A 83 -4.32 14.58 -8.84
CA PHE A 83 -4.52 13.75 -7.65
C PHE A 83 -3.31 13.84 -6.73
N MET A 84 -3.59 13.95 -5.42
CA MET A 84 -2.54 14.01 -4.40
C MET A 84 -1.94 12.63 -4.14
N ILE A 85 -0.61 12.57 -4.18
CA ILE A 85 0.18 11.41 -3.79
C ILE A 85 1.03 11.80 -2.58
N GLU A 86 1.05 10.92 -1.58
CA GLU A 86 1.97 11.00 -0.43
C GLU A 86 3.04 9.91 -0.55
N ILE A 87 4.29 10.26 -0.23
CA ILE A 87 5.36 9.30 0.07
C ILE A 87 5.74 9.47 1.53
N CYS A 88 5.77 8.38 2.31
CA CYS A 88 6.18 8.43 3.72
C CYS A 88 7.14 7.31 4.12
N ASN A 89 7.86 7.50 5.22
CA ASN A 89 8.72 6.48 5.85
C ASN A 89 8.08 5.83 7.09
N CYS A 90 6.77 5.57 7.02
CA CYS A 90 5.91 5.19 8.14
C CYS A 90 6.19 3.80 8.80
N ASP A 91 7.35 3.18 8.61
CA ASP A 91 7.68 1.80 9.02
C ASP A 91 7.50 1.52 10.52
N ASN A 92 7.61 2.55 11.35
CA ASN A 92 7.64 2.42 12.81
C ASN A 92 6.35 2.89 13.50
N ILE A 93 5.32 3.26 12.73
CA ILE A 93 4.05 3.70 13.33
C ILE A 93 3.24 2.45 13.71
N PRO A 94 2.80 2.32 14.97
CA PRO A 94 1.94 1.22 15.38
C PRO A 94 0.57 1.34 14.70
N VAL A 95 0.34 0.54 13.66
CA VAL A 95 -0.97 0.45 12.99
C VAL A 95 -1.92 -0.43 13.81
N ILE A 96 -3.08 0.13 14.17
CA ILE A 96 -4.18 -0.65 14.78
C ILE A 96 -5.20 -0.96 13.66
N PRO A 97 -5.39 -2.23 13.28
CA PRO A 97 -6.40 -2.61 12.31
C PRO A 97 -7.80 -2.20 12.81
N LEU A 98 -8.57 -1.50 11.97
CA LEU A 98 -9.92 -1.03 12.32
C LEU A 98 -10.95 -2.18 12.40
N ALA A 99 -10.61 -3.37 11.88
CA ALA A 99 -11.33 -4.61 12.07
C ALA A 99 -10.32 -5.66 12.58
N GLY A 100 -10.68 -6.41 13.62
CA GLY A 100 -9.78 -7.24 14.44
C GLY A 100 -9.12 -8.45 13.77
N GLU A 101 -8.64 -8.32 12.54
CA GLU A 101 -7.74 -9.29 11.90
C GLU A 101 -6.30 -8.80 11.95
N VAL A 102 -5.42 -9.74 12.33
CA VAL A 102 -3.98 -9.51 12.52
C VAL A 102 -3.35 -9.18 11.18
N VAL A 103 -2.99 -7.90 10.98
CA VAL A 103 -2.14 -7.49 9.86
C VAL A 103 -0.77 -8.14 10.06
N ARG A 104 -0.40 -9.04 9.16
CA ARG A 104 0.99 -9.49 9.05
C ARG A 104 1.80 -8.29 8.58
N SER A 105 2.63 -7.75 9.47
CA SER A 105 3.72 -6.86 9.09
C SER A 105 4.48 -7.51 7.93
N CYS A 106 4.64 -6.79 6.82
CA CYS A 106 5.35 -7.25 5.63
C CYS A 106 6.87 -7.28 5.88
N SER A 107 7.33 -8.02 6.88
CA SER A 107 8.72 -8.44 6.94
C SER A 107 8.89 -9.60 5.95
N ARG A 108 9.76 -9.40 4.96
CA ARG A 108 10.07 -10.37 3.90
C ARG A 108 10.56 -11.69 4.52
N VAL A 109 9.66 -12.65 4.77
CA VAL A 109 10.01 -14.01 5.16
C VAL A 109 9.90 -14.94 3.96
N ASN A 110 11.04 -15.49 3.54
CA ASN A 110 11.17 -16.50 2.50
C ASN A 110 10.49 -17.79 3.00
N LEU A 111 9.37 -18.19 2.40
CA LEU A 111 8.60 -19.35 2.85
C LEU A 111 8.97 -20.57 2.00
N GLU A 112 9.95 -21.36 2.44
CA GLU A 112 10.15 -22.72 1.92
C GLU A 112 9.03 -23.62 2.44
N LEU A 113 8.11 -24.03 1.56
CA LEU A 113 7.00 -24.92 1.86
C LEU A 113 7.39 -26.38 1.59
N SER A 114 7.56 -27.18 2.65
CA SER A 114 7.63 -28.65 2.56
C SER A 114 6.22 -29.24 2.70
N PRO A 115 5.74 -30.12 1.80
CA PRO A 115 4.40 -30.72 1.92
C PRO A 115 4.39 -31.94 2.85
N GLN A 116 3.46 -31.96 3.81
CA GLN A 116 3.14 -33.14 4.63
C GLN A 116 2.03 -33.99 3.97
N GLN A 117 2.21 -35.30 3.89
CA GLN A 117 1.23 -36.28 3.36
C GLN A 117 0.13 -36.63 4.39
N PRO A 118 -1.10 -37.00 3.98
CA PRO A 118 -2.18 -37.39 4.89
C PRO A 118 -2.16 -38.89 5.26
N GLN A 119 -2.55 -39.23 6.52
CA GLN A 119 -2.81 -40.60 6.98
C GLN A 119 -4.31 -40.99 6.89
N PRO A 120 -4.66 -42.28 6.66
CA PRO A 120 -6.05 -42.72 6.55
C PRO A 120 -6.70 -43.13 7.89
N GLN A 121 -8.00 -42.84 8.04
CA GLN A 121 -8.86 -43.21 9.18
C GLN A 121 -9.30 -44.68 9.13
N GLN A 122 -9.25 -45.37 10.28
CA GLN A 122 -9.70 -46.77 10.44
C GLN A 122 -11.06 -46.83 11.19
N ILE A 123 -12.02 -47.55 10.62
CA ILE A 123 -13.40 -47.68 11.09
C ILE A 123 -13.49 -48.87 12.08
N HIS A 124 -14.03 -48.67 13.28
CA HIS A 124 -14.17 -49.71 14.31
C HIS A 124 -15.57 -50.36 14.23
N LEU A 125 -15.62 -51.67 14.00
CA LEU A 125 -16.83 -52.52 14.09
C LEU A 125 -16.87 -53.21 15.47
N PRO A 126 -18.04 -53.33 16.13
CA PRO A 126 -18.11 -53.92 17.47
C PRO A 126 -18.13 -55.45 17.40
N VAL A 127 -17.29 -56.09 18.23
CA VAL A 127 -17.23 -57.54 18.44
C VAL A 127 -18.14 -57.92 19.62
N VAL A 128 -19.07 -58.85 19.40
CA VAL A 128 -19.87 -59.53 20.44
C VAL A 128 -18.98 -60.57 21.13
N GLN A 129 -18.98 -60.57 22.47
CA GLN A 129 -18.27 -61.53 23.34
C GLN A 129 -19.19 -62.68 23.78
N PRO A 130 -18.64 -63.85 24.17
CA PRO A 130 -19.28 -65.16 24.06
C PRO A 130 -20.44 -65.43 25.03
#